data_AF-A0A972XLW6-F1
#
_entry.id   AF-A0A972XLW6-F1
#
_cell.length_a   1.000
_cell.length_b   1.000
_cell.length_c   1.000
_cell.angle_alpha   90.00
_cell.angle_beta   90.00
_cell.angle_gamma   90.00
#
_symmetry.space_group_name_H-M   'P 1'
#
loop_
_entity.id
_entity.type
_entity.pdbx_description
1 polymer ?
#
loop_
_entity_poly.entity_id
_entity_poly.type
_entity_poly.pdbx_seq_one_letter_code
_entity_poly.pdbx_strand_id
1 'polypeptide(L)'
;DAYTGQFTAGGGGGPRPLVVSYATSPPAEIVYAAEPKPSTPSTSVMTTGCYRQVEYAGVLKGAANRAGAEQVVDWLLSEPVQADVPLSMFVFPAREGTPLPEVFTKFAAKVAQPLQLDPSLVAANLPTWLTTWGEVMGR
;
A
#
# COMPACT_ATOMS: atom_id res chain seq x y z
N ASP A 1 -6.60 9.65 -15.68
CA ASP A 1 -6.00 8.98 -14.52
C ASP A 1 -5.77 7.50 -14.84
N ALA A 2 -4.68 6.92 -14.34
CA ALA A 2 -4.29 5.54 -14.62
C ALA A 2 -5.24 4.53 -13.98
N TYR A 3 -5.58 4.73 -12.69
CA TYR A 3 -6.45 3.80 -11.97
C TYR A 3 -7.91 3.99 -12.36
N THR A 4 -8.49 5.18 -12.14
CA THR A 4 -9.94 5.34 -12.35
C THR A 4 -10.36 5.44 -13.82
N GLY A 5 -9.45 5.82 -14.71
CA GLY A 5 -9.77 6.08 -16.12
C GLY A 5 -9.27 5.05 -17.12
N GLN A 6 -8.06 4.51 -16.95
CA GLN A 6 -7.43 3.62 -17.94
C GLN A 6 -7.50 2.14 -17.57
N PHE A 7 -7.57 1.82 -16.27
CA PHE A 7 -7.68 0.45 -15.79
C PHE A 7 -9.10 -0.09 -15.97
N THR A 8 -9.22 -1.29 -16.51
CA THR A 8 -10.51 -1.91 -16.84
C THR A 8 -11.40 -2.12 -15.62
N ALA A 9 -10.85 -2.46 -14.46
CA ALA A 9 -11.61 -2.60 -13.22
C ALA A 9 -11.67 -1.30 -12.38
N GLY A 10 -11.15 -0.18 -12.89
CA GLY A 10 -11.13 1.12 -12.20
C GLY A 10 -12.45 1.90 -12.25
N GLY A 11 -13.48 1.38 -12.91
CA GLY A 11 -14.81 1.99 -13.01
C GLY A 11 -15.01 2.93 -14.20
N GLY A 12 -13.94 3.50 -14.78
CA GLY A 12 -14.01 4.43 -15.92
C GLY A 12 -14.07 3.80 -17.31
N GLY A 13 -14.18 2.48 -17.43
CA GLY A 13 -14.26 1.78 -18.73
C GLY A 13 -12.96 1.75 -19.54
N GLY A 14 -11.81 1.90 -18.86
CA GLY A 14 -10.51 1.97 -19.52
C GLY A 14 -10.05 0.63 -20.13
N PRO A 15 -9.23 0.65 -21.20
CA PRO A 15 -8.86 -0.55 -21.95
C PRO A 15 -7.67 -1.33 -21.38
N ARG A 16 -7.05 -0.88 -20.28
CA ARG A 16 -5.83 -1.49 -19.73
C ARG A 16 -6.18 -2.50 -18.64
N PRO A 17 -5.87 -3.80 -18.80
CA PRO A 17 -6.25 -4.82 -17.83
C PRO A 17 -5.25 -4.98 -16.67
N LEU A 18 -4.11 -4.27 -16.71
CA LEU A 18 -3.07 -4.34 -15.69
C LEU A 18 -2.88 -2.97 -15.03
N VAL A 19 -2.69 -2.98 -13.72
CA VAL A 19 -2.41 -1.80 -12.91
C VAL A 19 -1.36 -2.13 -11.85
N VAL A 20 -0.51 -1.15 -11.54
CA VAL A 20 0.39 -1.24 -10.38
C VAL A 20 -0.42 -0.79 -9.16
N SER A 21 -0.62 -1.70 -8.22
CA SER A 21 -1.37 -1.46 -6.99
C SER A 21 -0.85 -2.34 -5.86
N TYR A 22 -1.30 -2.12 -4.64
CA TYR A 22 -0.96 -2.98 -3.52
C TYR A 22 -1.57 -4.39 -3.70
N ALA A 23 -0.82 -5.41 -3.27
CA ALA A 23 -1.31 -6.80 -3.20
C ALA A 23 -2.54 -6.96 -2.27
N THR A 24 -2.78 -5.95 -1.45
CA THR A 24 -3.88 -5.80 -0.49
C THR A 24 -5.04 -4.95 -1.03
N SER A 25 -5.03 -4.57 -2.31
CA SER A 25 -6.13 -3.82 -2.96
C SER A 25 -7.43 -4.61 -3.21
N PRO A 26 -7.44 -5.93 -3.52
CA PRO A 26 -8.69 -6.64 -3.84
C PRO A 26 -9.81 -6.53 -2.78
N PRO A 27 -9.54 -6.52 -1.45
CA PRO A 27 -10.56 -6.22 -0.44
C PRO A 27 -11.36 -4.94 -0.69
N ALA A 28 -10.75 -3.89 -1.27
CA ALA A 28 -11.42 -2.61 -1.54
C ALA A 28 -12.61 -2.76 -2.49
N GLU A 29 -12.52 -3.67 -3.47
CA GLU A 29 -13.61 -3.95 -4.40
C GLU A 29 -14.84 -4.51 -3.69
N ILE A 30 -14.65 -5.28 -2.61
CA ILE A 30 -15.75 -5.80 -1.80
C ILE A 30 -16.28 -4.74 -0.84
N VAL A 31 -15.38 -3.97 -0.22
CA VAL A 31 -15.75 -2.94 0.75
C VAL A 31 -16.57 -1.84 0.09
N TYR A 32 -16.15 -1.37 -1.09
CA TYR A 32 -16.78 -0.24 -1.79
C TYR A 32 -17.79 -0.63 -2.86
N ALA A 33 -18.03 -1.92 -3.10
CA ALA A 33 -19.10 -2.35 -4.00
C ALA A 33 -20.47 -1.86 -3.51
N ALA A 34 -21.32 -1.45 -4.47
CA ALA A 34 -22.74 -1.25 -4.23
C ALA A 34 -23.41 -2.58 -3.86
N GLU A 35 -24.52 -2.50 -3.14
CA GLU A 35 -25.32 -3.68 -2.82
C GLU A 35 -26.06 -4.21 -4.07
N PRO A 36 -26.15 -5.54 -4.25
CA PRO A 36 -25.55 -6.58 -3.41
C PRO A 36 -24.04 -6.71 -3.63
N LYS A 37 -23.27 -6.83 -2.54
CA LYS A 37 -21.81 -7.01 -2.64
C LYS A 37 -21.43 -8.31 -3.39
N PRO A 38 -20.39 -8.27 -4.24
CA PRO A 38 -19.88 -9.46 -4.90
C PRO A 38 -19.24 -10.42 -3.89
N SER A 39 -19.26 -11.72 -4.19
CA SER A 39 -18.66 -12.74 -3.34
C SER A 39 -17.14 -12.87 -3.49
N THR A 40 -16.58 -12.33 -4.58
CA THR A 40 -15.14 -12.32 -4.89
C THR A 40 -14.75 -11.02 -5.60
N PRO A 41 -13.53 -10.49 -5.39
CA PRO A 41 -12.99 -9.39 -6.18
C PRO A 41 -12.89 -9.77 -7.66
N SER A 42 -12.95 -8.77 -8.54
CA SER A 42 -12.75 -8.94 -9.98
C SER A 42 -11.27 -8.99 -10.37
N THR A 43 -10.39 -8.41 -9.53
CA THR A 43 -8.94 -8.41 -9.77
C THR A 43 -8.24 -9.58 -9.10
N SER A 44 -7.08 -9.92 -9.64
CA SER A 44 -6.16 -10.94 -9.11
C SER A 44 -4.76 -10.37 -8.98
N VAL A 45 -3.97 -10.89 -8.05
CA VAL A 45 -2.63 -10.38 -7.74
C VAL A 45 -1.55 -11.26 -8.37
N MET A 46 -0.65 -10.66 -9.14
CA MET A 46 0.58 -11.30 -9.60
C MET A 46 1.63 -11.26 -8.49
N THR A 47 1.66 -12.29 -7.64
CA THR A 47 2.47 -12.31 -6.41
C THR A 47 3.98 -12.39 -6.64
N THR A 48 4.43 -12.87 -7.80
CA THR A 48 5.86 -13.00 -8.15
C THR A 48 6.58 -11.67 -8.36
N GLY A 49 5.85 -10.60 -8.68
CA GLY A 49 6.41 -9.27 -8.93
C GLY A 49 6.26 -8.30 -7.76
N CYS A 50 5.75 -8.74 -6.61
CA CYS A 50 5.45 -7.85 -5.50
C CYS A 50 6.71 -7.40 -4.77
N TYR A 51 7.00 -6.09 -4.80
CA TYR A 51 8.04 -5.45 -4.01
C TYR A 51 7.50 -5.06 -2.62
N ARG A 52 8.28 -5.27 -1.55
CA ARG A 52 7.86 -4.84 -0.20
C ARG A 52 8.03 -3.33 -0.06
N GLN A 53 6.92 -2.63 0.11
CA GLN A 53 6.89 -1.27 0.61
C GLN A 53 6.61 -1.27 2.12
N VAL A 54 7.28 -0.37 2.84
CA VAL A 54 7.04 -0.10 4.26
C VAL A 54 6.83 1.40 4.40
N GLU A 55 5.76 1.79 5.09
CA GLU A 55 5.44 3.19 5.38
C GLU A 55 6.00 3.53 6.76
N TYR A 56 6.80 4.60 6.83
CA TYR A 56 7.48 5.02 8.04
C TYR A 56 6.95 6.38 8.52
N ALA A 57 6.89 6.54 9.83
CA ALA A 57 6.77 7.83 10.50
C ALA A 57 8.04 8.07 11.33
N GLY A 58 8.50 9.32 11.39
CA GLY A 58 9.71 9.67 12.13
C GLY A 58 9.72 11.13 12.57
N VAL A 59 10.41 11.41 13.68
CA VAL A 59 10.57 12.76 14.20
C VAL A 59 11.77 13.42 13.53
N LEU A 60 11.55 14.58 12.92
CA LEU A 60 12.59 15.33 12.23
C LEU A 60 13.63 15.89 13.21
N LYS A 61 14.90 15.92 12.78
CA LYS A 61 15.97 16.59 13.52
C LYS A 61 15.64 18.08 13.67
N GLY A 62 15.68 18.58 14.91
CA GLY A 62 15.36 19.98 15.21
C GLY A 62 13.87 20.29 15.34
N ALA A 63 13.00 19.27 15.46
CA ALA A 63 11.58 19.49 15.72
C ALA A 63 11.37 20.35 16.99
N ALA A 64 10.67 21.48 16.82
CA ALA A 64 10.41 22.43 17.90
C ALA A 64 9.61 21.82 19.06
N ASN A 65 8.71 20.87 18.76
CA ASN A 65 7.99 20.09 19.75
C ASN A 65 8.27 18.59 19.55
N ARG A 66 9.48 18.17 19.92
CA ARG A 66 9.88 16.75 19.83
C ARG A 66 8.97 15.83 20.65
N ALA A 67 8.64 16.20 21.88
CA ALA A 67 7.83 15.36 22.77
C ALA A 67 6.41 15.14 22.21
N GLY A 68 5.80 16.14 21.58
CA GLY A 68 4.52 15.98 20.90
C GLY A 68 4.62 15.10 19.65
N ALA A 69 5.71 15.24 18.87
CA ALA A 69 5.93 14.41 17.69
C ALA A 69 6.13 12.92 18.05
N GLU A 70 6.84 12.62 19.14
CA GLU A 70 7.00 11.27 19.67
C GLU A 70 5.65 10.67 20.08
N GLN A 71 4.79 11.44 20.76
CA GLN A 71 3.43 11.01 21.11
C GLN A 71 2.56 10.69 19.88
N VAL A 72 2.73 11.40 18.76
CA VAL A 72 2.03 11.08 17.51
C VAL A 72 2.51 9.75 16.94
N VAL A 73 3.81 9.47 16.97
CA VAL A 73 4.36 8.18 16.52
C VAL A 73 3.83 7.04 17.40
N ASP A 74 3.82 7.22 18.72
CA ASP A 74 3.26 6.23 19.65
C ASP A 74 1.76 6.00 19.41
N TRP A 75 1.01 7.07 19.14
CA TRP A 75 -0.40 6.98 18.78
C TRP A 75 -0.62 6.24 17.45
N LEU A 76 0.17 6.52 16.41
CA LEU A 76 0.12 5.79 15.13
C LEU A 76 0.34 4.29 15.32
N LEU A 77 1.20 3.91 16.27
CA LEU A 77 1.51 2.51 16.59
C LEU A 77 0.53 1.89 17.59
N SER A 78 -0.43 2.64 18.13
CA SER A 78 -1.42 2.13 19.10
C SER A 78 -2.33 1.06 18.49
N GLU A 79 -2.90 0.19 19.32
CA GLU A 79 -3.81 -0.86 18.87
C GLU A 79 -5.01 -0.33 18.07
N PRO A 80 -5.72 0.74 18.50
CA PRO A 80 -6.86 1.24 17.75
C PRO A 80 -6.50 1.75 16.36
N VAL A 81 -5.39 2.48 16.23
CA VAL A 81 -4.96 2.98 14.92
C VAL A 81 -4.55 1.83 14.02
N GLN A 82 -3.74 0.90 14.53
CA GLN A 82 -3.27 -0.24 13.75
C GLN A 82 -4.41 -1.19 13.35
N ALA A 83 -5.45 -1.34 14.18
CA ALA A 83 -6.64 -2.12 13.82
C ALA A 83 -7.46 -1.49 12.68
N ASP A 84 -7.40 -0.17 12.50
CA ASP A 84 -8.15 0.56 11.47
C ASP A 84 -7.41 0.62 10.11
N VAL A 85 -6.07 0.56 10.15
CA VAL A 85 -5.18 0.60 8.96
C VAL A 85 -5.66 -0.30 7.79
N PRO A 86 -6.08 -1.56 8.00
CA PRO A 86 -6.49 -2.44 6.90
C PRO A 86 -7.68 -1.94 6.06
N LEU A 87 -8.62 -1.20 6.64
CA LEU A 87 -9.81 -0.71 5.91
C LEU A 87 -9.74 0.78 5.57
N SER A 88 -8.88 1.53 6.26
CA SER A 88 -8.65 2.94 5.95
C SER A 88 -7.59 3.14 4.86
N MET A 89 -6.55 2.30 4.84
CA MET A 89 -5.41 2.43 3.93
C MET A 89 -5.20 1.21 3.02
N PHE A 90 -5.92 0.11 3.26
CA PHE A 90 -5.76 -1.14 2.52
C PHE A 90 -4.32 -1.68 2.55
N VAL A 91 -3.66 -1.62 3.71
CA VAL A 91 -2.32 -2.20 3.96
C VAL A 91 -2.32 -3.03 5.24
N PHE A 92 -1.28 -3.84 5.44
CA PHE A 92 -1.12 -4.58 6.69
C PHE A 92 -0.68 -3.64 7.83
N PRO A 93 -1.15 -3.88 9.07
CA PRO A 93 -0.66 -3.15 10.23
C PRO A 93 0.81 -3.48 10.50
N ALA A 94 1.53 -2.51 11.04
CA ALA A 94 2.90 -2.65 11.53
C ALA A 94 2.94 -3.31 12.92
N ARG A 95 1.89 -3.15 13.74
CA ARG A 95 1.80 -3.82 15.05
C ARG A 95 1.51 -5.32 14.87
N GLU A 96 2.39 -6.14 15.41
CA GLU A 96 2.20 -7.59 15.44
C GLU A 96 0.98 -7.97 16.30
N GLY A 97 0.29 -9.04 15.89
CA GLY A 97 -0.88 -9.54 16.60
C GLY A 97 -2.17 -8.74 16.40
N THR A 98 -2.15 -7.63 15.64
CA THR A 98 -3.37 -6.90 15.29
C THR A 98 -4.32 -7.79 14.48
N PRO A 99 -5.56 -8.02 14.94
CA PRO A 99 -6.55 -8.79 14.20
C PRO A 99 -6.88 -8.13 12.87
N LEU A 100 -7.00 -8.93 11.82
CA LEU A 100 -7.38 -8.46 10.49
C LEU A 100 -8.89 -8.66 10.26
N PRO A 101 -9.58 -7.71 9.63
CA PRO A 101 -10.96 -7.88 9.19
C PRO A 101 -11.12 -9.07 8.24
N GLU A 102 -12.29 -9.73 8.27
CA GLU A 102 -12.56 -10.93 7.47
C GLU A 102 -12.36 -10.71 5.97
N VAL A 103 -12.82 -9.59 5.44
CA VAL A 103 -12.63 -9.23 4.02
C VAL A 103 -11.15 -9.17 3.64
N PHE A 104 -10.30 -8.73 4.58
CA PHE A 104 -8.87 -8.61 4.38
C PHE A 104 -8.19 -9.99 4.45
N THR A 105 -8.55 -10.82 5.43
CA THR A 105 -7.99 -12.17 5.53
C THR A 105 -8.37 -13.06 4.36
N LYS A 106 -9.55 -12.84 3.78
CA LYS A 106 -10.09 -13.62 2.66
C LYS A 106 -9.52 -13.19 1.30
N PHE A 107 -9.31 -11.89 1.07
CA PHE A 107 -9.03 -11.37 -0.27
C PHE A 107 -7.70 -10.63 -0.42
N ALA A 108 -7.02 -10.24 0.67
CA ALA A 108 -5.69 -9.66 0.55
C ALA A 108 -4.66 -10.76 0.24
N ALA A 109 -3.84 -10.55 -0.79
CA ALA A 109 -2.80 -11.52 -1.12
C ALA A 109 -1.66 -11.48 -0.10
N LYS A 110 -1.36 -12.63 0.50
CA LYS A 110 -0.21 -12.81 1.38
C LYS A 110 1.03 -13.17 0.55
N VAL A 111 1.94 -12.22 0.40
CA VAL A 111 3.21 -12.43 -0.29
C VAL A 111 4.27 -12.86 0.72
N ALA A 112 4.50 -14.17 0.81
CA ALA A 112 5.43 -14.74 1.80
C ALA A 112 6.89 -14.33 1.56
N GLN A 113 7.28 -14.19 0.30
CA GLN A 113 8.65 -13.84 -0.12
C GLN A 113 8.57 -12.68 -1.13
N PRO A 114 8.30 -11.45 -0.67
CA PRO A 114 8.25 -10.29 -1.56
C PRO A 114 9.67 -9.94 -2.04
N LEU A 115 9.75 -9.36 -3.23
CA LEU A 115 10.98 -8.76 -3.72
C LEU A 115 11.41 -7.62 -2.81
N GLN A 116 12.70 -7.56 -2.51
CA GLN A 116 13.33 -6.53 -1.70
C GLN A 116 14.71 -6.23 -2.27
N LEU A 117 15.12 -4.96 -2.17
CA LEU A 117 16.50 -4.56 -2.41
C LEU A 117 17.16 -4.25 -1.08
N ASP A 118 18.48 -4.47 -1.01
CA ASP A 118 19.26 -4.04 0.15
C ASP A 118 19.11 -2.51 0.34
N PRO A 119 18.74 -2.03 1.54
CA PRO A 119 18.53 -0.59 1.77
C PRO A 119 19.77 0.26 1.46
N SER A 120 20.99 -0.25 1.66
CA SER A 120 22.23 0.45 1.33
C SER A 120 22.42 0.59 -0.17
N LEU A 121 22.05 -0.44 -0.94
CA LEU A 121 22.04 -0.39 -2.40
C LEU A 121 21.04 0.67 -2.89
N VAL A 122 19.84 0.70 -2.31
CA VAL A 122 18.83 1.72 -2.64
C VAL A 122 19.36 3.11 -2.31
N ALA A 123 19.87 3.34 -1.10
CA ALA A 123 20.37 4.65 -0.68
C ALA A 123 21.50 5.17 -1.59
N ALA A 124 22.41 4.29 -2.01
CA ALA A 124 23.52 4.65 -2.88
C ALA A 124 23.11 5.00 -4.33
N ASN A 125 22.02 4.41 -4.84
CA ASN A 125 21.65 4.52 -6.25
C ASN A 125 20.36 5.30 -6.53
N LEU A 126 19.51 5.52 -5.52
CA LEU A 126 18.20 6.16 -5.67
C LEU A 126 18.25 7.51 -6.41
N PRO A 127 19.20 8.44 -6.13
CA PRO A 127 19.28 9.70 -6.87
C PRO A 127 19.46 9.50 -8.39
N THR A 128 20.33 8.55 -8.76
CA THR A 128 20.58 8.21 -10.16
C THR A 128 19.35 7.58 -10.79
N TRP A 129 18.73 6.60 -10.12
CA TRP A 129 17.53 5.94 -10.64
C TRP A 129 16.37 6.90 -10.86
N LEU A 130 16.15 7.85 -9.94
CA LEU A 130 15.11 8.87 -10.09
C LEU A 130 15.41 9.81 -11.28
N THR A 131 16.67 10.20 -11.47
CA THR A 131 17.09 11.03 -12.60
C THR A 131 16.88 10.31 -13.93
N THR A 132 17.40 9.08 -14.06
CA THR A 132 17.21 8.26 -15.27
C THR A 132 15.73 8.04 -15.58
N TRP A 133 14.91 7.78 -14.54
CA TRP A 133 13.48 7.60 -14.72
C TRP A 133 12.80 8.88 -15.25
N GLY A 134 13.16 10.04 -14.72
CA GLY A 134 12.66 11.33 -15.20
C GLY A 134 12.96 11.56 -16.68
N GLU A 135 14.23 11.35 -17.08
CA GLU A 135 14.68 11.50 -18.47
C GLU A 135 13.93 10.58 -19.43
N VAL A 136 13.76 9.30 -19.07
CA VAL A 136 13.05 8.31 -19.90
C VAL A 136 11.57 8.65 -20.04
N MET A 137 10.95 9.15 -18.97
CA MET A 137 9.52 9.49 -18.96
C MET A 137 9.23 10.90 -19.50
N GLY A 138 10.25 11.66 -19.90
CA GLY A 138 10.13 13.03 -20.39
C GLY A 138 9.63 14.01 -19.32
N ARG A 139 10.07 13.82 -18.07
CA ARG A 139 9.75 14.68 -16.92
C ARG A 139 10.97 15.45 -16.42
#